data_AF-T1CIU9-F1
#
_entry.id   AF-T1CIU9-F1
#
_cell.length_a   1.000
_cell.length_b   1.000
_cell.length_c   1.000
_cell.angle_alpha   90.00
_cell.angle_beta   90.00
_cell.angle_gamma   90.00
#
_symmetry.space_group_name_H-M   'P 1'
#
loop_
_entity.id
_entity.type
_entity.pdbx_description
1 polymer ?
#
loop_
_entity_poly.entity_id
_entity_poly.type
_entity_poly.pdbx_seq_one_letter_code
_entity_poly.pdbx_strand_id
1 'polypeptide(L)' 'MVASMAARPIVLALANPTPEIQPDAARAVRPDCIIATGRSDFPNQVNNALCFRTFFAVRWTSAPAPSTRR' A
#
# COMPACT_ATOMS: atom_id res chain seq x y z
N MET A 1 -9.77 -5.08 -18.36
CA MET A 1 -9.56 -5.44 -16.94
C MET A 1 -10.36 -4.53 -16.01
N VAL A 2 -10.01 -3.25 -15.80
CA VAL A 2 -10.71 -2.37 -14.83
C VAL A 2 -12.20 -2.16 -15.17
N ALA A 3 -12.54 -2.06 -16.45
CA ALA A 3 -13.93 -1.86 -16.90
C ALA A 3 -14.91 -2.98 -16.47
N SER A 4 -14.42 -4.21 -16.31
CA SER A 4 -15.26 -5.38 -16.00
C SER A 4 -15.37 -5.67 -14.50
N MET A 5 -14.80 -4.83 -13.62
CA MET A 5 -14.86 -5.02 -12.17
C MET A 5 -16.24 -4.63 -11.60
N ALA A 6 -16.58 -5.15 -10.41
CA ALA A 6 -17.79 -4.79 -9.68
C ALA A 6 -17.85 -3.30 -9.29
N ALA A 7 -19.00 -2.79 -8.85
CA ALA A 7 -19.21 -1.40 -8.42
C ALA A 7 -18.20 -0.96 -7.33
N ARG A 8 -17.71 0.29 -7.41
CA ARG A 8 -16.66 0.91 -6.58
C ARG A 8 -15.45 -0.01 -6.31
N PRO A 9 -14.63 -0.36 -7.33
CA PRO A 9 -13.58 -1.35 -7.16
C PRO A 9 -12.38 -0.72 -6.42
N ILE A 10 -11.67 -1.56 -5.67
CA ILE A 10 -10.38 -1.20 -5.09
C ILE A 10 -9.29 -1.76 -6.01
N VAL A 11 -8.41 -0.90 -6.51
CA VAL A 11 -7.33 -1.26 -7.43
C VAL A 11 -5.99 -1.00 -6.75
N LEU A 12 -5.19 -2.05 -6.60
CA LEU A 12 -3.84 -1.98 -6.01
C LEU A 12 -2.80 -2.18 -7.12
N ALA A 13 -2.30 -1.09 -7.69
CA ALA A 13 -1.28 -1.12 -8.75
C ALA A 13 0.09 -0.82 -8.14
N LEU A 14 0.71 -1.85 -7.56
CA LEU A 14 1.85 -1.72 -6.65
C LEU A 14 3.21 -1.96 -7.30
N ALA A 15 3.27 -2.25 -8.61
CA ALA A 15 4.54 -2.35 -9.32
C ALA A 15 5.33 -1.03 -9.26
N ASN A 16 6.64 -1.15 -9.01
CA ASN A 16 7.56 -0.01 -8.92
C ASN A 16 8.72 -0.20 -9.91
N PRO A 17 9.23 0.87 -10.55
CA PRO A 17 8.78 2.27 -10.43
C PRO A 17 7.53 2.59 -11.28
N THR A 18 7.11 1.66 -12.14
CA THR A 18 5.98 1.84 -13.05
C THR A 18 4.83 0.94 -12.62
N PRO A 19 3.68 1.51 -12.20
CA PRO A 19 2.51 0.73 -11.81
C PRO A 19 1.87 0.04 -13.01
N GLU A 20 1.17 -1.07 -12.77
CA GLU A 20 0.50 -1.89 -13.79
C GLU A 20 -0.53 -1.10 -14.60
N ILE A 21 -1.16 -0.11 -13.97
CA ILE A 21 -2.03 0.88 -14.61
C ILE A 21 -1.83 2.24 -13.94
N GLN A 22 -1.77 3.30 -14.76
CA GLN A 22 -1.70 4.66 -14.23
C GLN A 22 -3.01 5.06 -13.53
N PRO A 23 -2.97 5.79 -12.40
CA PRO A 23 -4.18 6.23 -11.70
C PRO A 23 -5.19 6.96 -12.58
N ASP A 24 -4.72 7.84 -13.47
CA ASP A 24 -5.57 8.60 -14.37
C ASP A 24 -6.24 7.71 -15.42
N ALA A 25 -5.52 6.71 -15.93
CA ALA A 25 -6.07 5.74 -16.87
C ALA A 25 -7.13 4.85 -16.22
N ALA A 26 -6.93 4.45 -14.96
CA ALA A 26 -7.93 3.69 -14.20
C ALA A 26 -9.20 4.53 -13.95
N ARG A 27 -9.03 5.79 -13.52
CA ARG A 27 -10.15 6.72 -13.26
C ARG A 27 -10.90 7.14 -14.52
N ALA A 28 -10.24 7.21 -15.67
CA ALA A 28 -10.89 7.45 -16.94
C ALA A 28 -11.89 6.33 -17.31
N VAL A 29 -11.57 5.08 -16.94
CA VAL A 29 -12.43 3.91 -17.21
C VAL A 29 -13.48 3.70 -16.11
N ARG A 30 -13.10 3.89 -14.84
CA ARG A 30 -13.97 3.79 -13.67
C ARG A 30 -13.73 4.97 -12.72
N PRO A 31 -14.49 6.07 -12.88
CA PRO A 31 -14.34 7.26 -12.04
C PRO A 31 -14.60 7.01 -10.55
N ASP A 32 -15.41 6.00 -10.23
CA ASP A 32 -15.76 5.56 -8.88
C ASP A 32 -14.73 4.63 -8.24
N CYS A 33 -13.59 4.35 -8.91
CA CYS A 33 -12.58 3.47 -8.34
C CYS A 33 -11.72 4.12 -7.27
N ILE A 34 -11.42 3.34 -6.23
CA ILE A 34 -10.39 3.67 -5.26
C ILE A 34 -9.12 2.99 -5.73
N ILE A 35 -8.11 3.79 -6.07
CA ILE A 35 -6.83 3.30 -6.56
C ILE A 35 -5.70 3.71 -5.61
N ALA A 36 -4.74 2.80 -5.45
CA ALA A 36 -3.54 2.97 -4.66
C ALA A 36 -2.32 2.48 -5.45
N THR A 37 -1.16 3.13 -5.23
CA THR A 37 0.10 2.77 -5.89
C THR A 37 1.27 2.72 -4.90
N GLY A 38 2.42 2.20 -5.34
CA GLY A 38 3.66 2.26 -4.56
C GLY A 38 4.36 3.63 -4.60
N ARG A 39 3.95 4.54 -5.50
CA ARG A 39 4.62 5.83 -5.69
C ARG A 39 4.02 6.93 -4.82
N SER A 40 4.88 7.84 -4.37
CA SER A 40 4.50 8.94 -3.46
C SER A 40 3.91 10.16 -4.17
N ASP A 41 4.03 10.25 -5.49
CA ASP A 41 3.47 11.34 -6.28
C ASP A 41 1.98 11.15 -6.60
N PHE A 42 1.39 10.01 -6.20
CA PHE A 42 -0.04 9.75 -6.32
C PHE A 42 -0.72 9.65 -4.94
N PRO A 43 -2.03 9.95 -4.84
CA PRO A 43 -2.80 9.69 -3.63
C PRO A 43 -2.80 8.21 -3.23
N ASN A 44 -3.05 7.94 -1.94
CA ASN A 44 -3.16 6.58 -1.39
C ASN A 44 -1.90 5.72 -1.63
N GLN A 45 -0.72 6.27 -1.35
CA GLN A 45 0.51 5.50 -1.43
C GLN A 45 0.49 4.34 -0.43
N VAL A 46 0.70 3.12 -0.95
CA VAL A 46 0.95 1.93 -0.13
C VAL A 46 2.45 1.75 -0.03
N ASN A 47 3.00 2.08 1.14
CA ASN A 47 4.44 2.03 1.37
C ASN A 47 4.76 1.28 2.67
N ASN A 48 5.67 0.32 2.56
CA ASN A 48 6.16 -0.46 3.69
C ASN A 48 6.84 0.38 4.77
N ALA A 49 7.36 1.57 4.44
CA ALA A 49 7.94 2.51 5.41
C ALA A 49 6.93 2.91 6.51
N LEU A 50 5.64 2.95 6.20
CA LEU A 50 4.57 3.24 7.17
C LEU A 50 4.43 2.12 8.21
N CYS A 51 4.63 0.87 7.80
CA CYS A 51 4.47 -0.30 8.65
C CYS A 51 5.75 -0.61 9.42
N PHE A 52 6.91 -0.62 8.75
CA PHE A 52 8.17 -1.00 9.39
C PHE A 52 8.60 -0.03 10.49
N ARG A 53 8.32 1.27 10.36
CA ARG A 53 8.67 2.25 11.41
C ARG A 53 7.96 1.96 12.73
N THR A 54 6.65 1.70 12.70
CA THR A 54 5.84 1.48 13.90
C THR A 54 5.99 0.06 14.43
N PHE A 55 6.01 -0.95 13.55
CA PHE A 55 6.16 -2.35 13.94
C PHE A 55 7.46 -2.59 14.72
N PHE A 56 8.61 -2.11 14.21
CA PHE A 56 9.86 -2.26 14.93
C PHE A 56 9.90 -1.40 16.19
N ALA A 57 9.43 -0.16 16.16
CA ALA A 57 9.40 0.69 17.35
C ALA A 57 8.62 0.03 18.50
N VAL A 58 7.40 -0.47 18.25
CA VAL A 58 6.59 -1.20 19.24
C VAL A 58 7.32 -2.45 19.72
N ARG A 59 7.90 -3.24 18.80
CA ARG A 59 8.64 -4.45 19.20
C ARG A 59 9.82 -4.13 20.11
N TRP A 60 10.59 -3.07 19.84
CA TRP A 60 11.75 -2.70 20.66
C TRP A 60 11.34 -2.10 22.02
N THR A 61 10.24 -1.36 22.09
CA THR A 61 9.75 -0.77 23.36
C THR A 61 9.02 -1.78 24.25
N SER A 62 8.49 -2.85 23.67
CA SER A 62 7.64 -3.82 24.38
C SER A 62 8.27 -5.20 24.51
N ALA A 63 9.46 -5.41 23.94
CA ALA A 63 10.18 -6.67 24.11
C ALA A 63 10.70 -6.78 25.56
N PRO A 64 10.32 -7.83 26.31
CA PRO A 64 11.03 -8.13 27.55
C PRO A 64 12.50 -8.40 27.24
N ALA A 65 13.40 -7.94 28.12
CA ALA A 65 14.81 -8.24 28.00
C ALA A 65 14.97 -9.76 27.81
N PRO A 66 15.79 -10.21 26.83
CA PRO A 66 15.98 -11.63 26.61
C PRO A 66 16.40 -12.27 27.94
N SER A 67 15.65 -13.27 28.39
CA SER A 67 16.00 -13.97 29.62
C SER A 67 17.31 -14.70 29.35
N THR A 68 18.38 -14.21 29.97
CA THR A 68 19.66 -14.90 30.00
C THR A 68 19.50 -16.13 30.91
N ARG A 69 18.80 -17.17 30.45
CA ARG A 69 19.03 -18.51 30.97
C ARG A 69 20.23 -19.07 30.20
N ARG A 70 21.35 -19.10 30.92
CA ARG A 70 22.51 -19.93 30.59
C ARG A 70 22.09 -21.39 30.50
#